data_AF-A0AAV6KIC2-F1
#
_entry.id   AF-A0AAV6KIC2-F1
#
_cell.length_a   1.000
_cell.length_b   1.000
_cell.length_c   1.000
_cell.angle_alpha   90.00
_cell.angle_beta   90.00
_cell.angle_gamma   90.00
#
_symmetry.space_group_name_H-M   'P 1'
#
loop_
_entity.id
_entity.type
_entity.pdbx_description
1 polymer ?
#
loop_
_entity_poly.entity_id
_entity_poly.type
_entity_poly.pdbx_seq_one_letter_code
_entity_poly.pdbx_strand_id
1 'polypeptide(L)'
;MVLQDFQGFDQRFSKHMKVEEQVAVLKNRVNIGCGTPSRIQKLIDVEALGLSRLAVIVLDRHTDVKGYSLFTLPQVRDEFWDLYKCYFHPRLLQVDLRICLYGPVPISS
;
A
#
# COMPACT_ATOMS: atom_id res chain seq x y z
N MET A 1 -3.73 -3.71 4.37
CA MET A 1 -3.25 -2.57 3.56
C MET A 1 -1.78 -2.37 3.85
N VAL A 2 -0.92 -2.50 2.85
CA VAL A 2 0.53 -2.27 2.96
C VAL A 2 0.87 -1.06 2.10
N LEU A 3 1.42 -0.01 2.71
CA LEU A 3 1.89 1.17 2.00
C LEU A 3 3.35 0.93 1.57
N GLN A 4 3.64 0.94 0.27
CA GLN A 4 4.99 0.80 -0.26
C GLN A 4 5.40 2.07 -1.01
N ASP A 5 6.63 2.54 -0.87
CA ASP A 5 7.23 3.48 -1.82
C ASP A 5 8.03 2.70 -2.85
N PHE A 6 7.42 2.43 -4.01
CA PHE A 6 8.07 1.63 -5.05
C PHE A 6 8.64 2.52 -6.16
N GLN A 7 9.91 2.88 -6.02
CA GLN A 7 10.76 3.17 -7.18
C GLN A 7 11.52 1.91 -7.61
N GLY A 8 10.88 1.16 -8.51
CA GLY A 8 11.51 0.16 -9.37
C GLY A 8 11.23 -1.29 -8.98
N PHE A 9 10.05 -1.78 -9.34
CA PHE A 9 9.82 -3.22 -9.50
C PHE A 9 10.19 -3.56 -10.94
N ASP A 10 11.47 -3.55 -11.24
CA ASP A 10 11.95 -4.30 -12.38
C ASP A 10 13.35 -4.81 -12.09
N GLN A 11 13.47 -6.13 -11.99
CA GLN A 11 14.72 -6.86 -12.18
C GLN A 11 15.89 -6.58 -11.20
N ARG A 12 15.68 -6.45 -9.88
CA ARG A 12 16.79 -6.27 -8.88
C ARG A 12 17.16 -7.47 -8.02
N PHE A 13 16.83 -8.68 -8.45
CA PHE A 13 17.36 -9.92 -7.84
C PHE A 13 18.23 -10.77 -8.76
N SER A 14 18.41 -10.40 -10.05
CA SER A 14 19.12 -11.26 -11.02
C SER A 14 20.49 -10.77 -11.49
N LYS A 15 21.03 -9.66 -10.98
CA LYS A 15 22.36 -9.19 -11.38
C LYS A 15 23.22 -8.87 -10.17
N HIS A 16 24.44 -9.41 -10.19
CA HIS A 16 25.50 -9.28 -9.19
C HIS A 16 25.74 -7.81 -8.78
N MET A 17 24.98 -7.30 -7.82
CA MET A 17 25.25 -6.04 -7.12
C MET A 17 26.01 -6.34 -5.84
N LYS A 18 27.06 -5.56 -5.57
CA LYS A 18 27.84 -5.67 -4.35
C LYS A 18 26.97 -5.28 -3.15
N VAL A 19 27.14 -5.98 -2.02
CA VAL A 19 26.31 -5.85 -0.81
C VAL A 19 26.30 -4.41 -0.29
N GLU A 20 27.39 -3.66 -0.46
CA GLU A 20 27.50 -2.27 0.01
C GLU A 20 26.57 -1.30 -0.75
N GLU A 21 26.29 -1.57 -2.03
CA GLU A 21 25.38 -0.77 -2.88
C GLU A 21 23.90 -1.08 -2.55
N GLN A 22 23.59 -2.34 -2.24
CA GLN A 22 22.26 -2.71 -1.72
C GLN A 22 21.96 -2.01 -0.39
N VAL A 23 22.94 -1.91 0.51
CA VAL A 23 22.78 -1.23 1.80
C VAL A 23 22.55 0.27 1.62
N ALA A 24 23.19 0.92 0.63
CA ALA A 24 22.94 2.33 0.32
C ALA A 24 21.52 2.60 -0.22
N VAL A 25 20.98 1.67 -1.02
CA VAL A 25 19.61 1.73 -1.54
C VAL A 25 18.58 1.43 -0.45
N LEU A 26 18.86 0.50 0.47
CA LEU A 26 17.98 0.14 1.59
C LEU A 26 17.98 1.18 2.72
N LYS A 27 19.07 1.94 2.89
CA LYS A 27 19.17 3.03 3.88
C LYS A 27 18.26 4.22 3.58
N ASN A 28 17.69 4.31 2.37
CA ASN A 28 16.71 5.34 2.02
C ASN A 28 15.27 4.86 2.30
N ARG A 29 14.85 5.03 3.56
CA ARG A 29 13.46 5.35 3.95
C ARG A 29 12.37 4.40 3.43
N VAL A 30 12.33 3.16 3.90
CA VAL A 30 11.16 2.31 3.67
C VAL A 30 10.11 2.56 4.76
N ASN A 31 9.15 3.47 4.51
CA ASN A 31 8.04 3.75 5.42
C ASN A 31 6.89 2.74 5.18
N ILE A 32 7.04 1.51 5.70
CA ILE A 32 6.00 0.49 5.57
C ILE A 32 4.95 0.71 6.66
N GLY A 33 3.74 1.12 6.26
CA GLY A 33 2.55 1.10 7.11
C GLY A 33 1.70 -0.12 6.80
N CYS A 34 1.42 -0.97 7.81
CA CYS A 34 0.47 -2.07 7.70
C CYS A 34 -0.67 -1.91 8.72
N GLY A 35 -1.91 -2.05 8.27
CA GLY A 35 -3.05 -2.01 9.19
C GLY A 35 -4.41 -2.05 8.51
N THR A 36 -5.45 -1.98 9.34
CA THR A 36 -6.84 -1.71 8.91
C THR A 36 -6.99 -0.24 8.49
N PRO A 37 -8.00 0.09 7.67
CA PRO A 37 -8.24 1.47 7.25
C PRO A 37 -8.37 2.44 8.45
N SER A 38 -9.17 2.10 9.46
CA SER A 38 -9.32 2.92 10.68
C SER A 38 -8.00 3.19 11.41
N ARG A 39 -7.11 2.19 11.51
CA ARG A 39 -5.81 2.36 12.20
C ARG A 39 -4.90 3.31 11.42
N ILE A 40 -4.93 3.22 10.10
CA ILE A 40 -4.08 4.03 9.23
C ILE A 40 -4.57 5.46 9.18
N GLN A 41 -5.89 5.67 9.12
CA GLN A 41 -6.49 7.00 9.24
C GLN A 41 -6.04 7.69 10.54
N LYS A 42 -6.17 7.02 11.69
CA LYS A 42 -5.72 7.56 12.98
C LYS A 42 -4.23 7.92 12.99
N LEU A 43 -3.38 7.13 12.34
CA LEU A 43 -1.94 7.41 12.27
C LEU A 43 -1.64 8.63 11.40
N ILE A 44 -2.42 8.86 10.34
CA ILE A 44 -2.32 10.06 9.51
C ILE A 44 -2.79 11.28 10.31
N ASP A 45 -3.92 11.16 11.01
CA ASP A 45 -4.54 12.26 11.78
C ASP A 45 -3.62 12.78 12.90
N VAL A 46 -2.88 11.90 13.57
CA VAL A 46 -1.90 12.27 14.61
C VAL A 46 -0.51 12.58 14.06
N GLU A 47 -0.38 12.71 12.73
CA GLU A 47 0.87 12.98 12.00
C GLU A 47 1.98 11.93 12.21
N ALA A 48 1.66 10.77 12.80
CA ALA A 48 2.60 9.65 12.99
C ALA A 48 2.90 8.92 11.67
N LEU A 49 2.00 9.02 10.68
CA LEU A 49 2.19 8.48 9.34
C LEU A 49 2.11 9.62 8.30
N GLY A 50 3.27 10.11 7.91
CA GLY A 50 3.39 11.13 6.87
C GLY A 50 3.13 10.56 5.47
N LEU A 51 2.15 11.12 4.78
CA LEU A 51 1.83 10.71 3.41
C LEU A 51 2.77 11.33 2.37
N SER A 52 3.55 12.37 2.70
CA SER A 52 4.36 13.18 1.74
C SER A 52 5.23 12.39 0.75
N ARG A 53 5.64 11.17 1.11
CA ARG A 53 6.45 10.30 0.24
C ARG A 53 5.69 9.11 -0.35
N LEU A 54 4.46 8.86 0.10
CA LEU A 54 3.64 7.71 -0.27
C LEU A 54 3.48 7.59 -1.79
N ALA A 55 3.96 6.47 -2.35
CA ALA A 55 3.97 6.21 -3.78
C ALA A 55 3.18 4.96 -4.19
N VAL A 56 2.95 3.99 -3.29
CA VAL A 56 2.17 2.77 -3.55
C VAL A 56 1.31 2.39 -2.36
N ILE A 57 0.06 2.02 -2.64
CA ILE A 57 -0.83 1.36 -1.69
C ILE A 57 -1.11 -0.04 -2.21
N VAL A 58 -0.83 -1.05 -1.40
CA VAL A 58 -1.17 -2.45 -1.66
C VAL A 58 -2.40 -2.82 -0.83
N LEU A 59 -3.48 -3.16 -1.53
CA LEU A 59 -4.74 -3.59 -0.94
C LEU A 59 -4.83 -5.11 -1.01
N ASP A 60 -5.03 -5.73 0.15
CA ASP A 60 -5.20 -7.17 0.23
C ASP A 60 -6.65 -7.53 -0.15
N ARG A 61 -6.80 -8.39 -1.15
CA ARG A 61 -8.06 -8.92 -1.64
C ARG A 61 -8.38 -10.30 -1.10
N HIS A 62 -7.55 -10.86 -0.22
CA HIS A 62 -7.88 -12.13 0.39
C HIS A 62 -9.22 -12.04 1.11
N THR A 63 -10.04 -13.07 0.89
CA THR A 63 -11.27 -13.27 1.66
C THR A 63 -10.95 -14.03 2.93
N ASP A 64 -11.62 -13.67 4.02
CA ASP A 64 -11.63 -14.45 5.24
C ASP A 64 -12.39 -15.78 5.06
N VAL A 65 -12.43 -16.59 6.12
CA VAL A 65 -13.17 -17.87 6.17
C VAL A 65 -14.68 -17.73 5.93
N LYS A 66 -15.23 -16.51 6.00
CA LYS A 66 -16.64 -16.18 5.76
C LYS A 66 -16.86 -15.60 4.35
N GLY A 67 -15.83 -15.50 3.52
CA GLY A 67 -15.91 -14.95 2.17
C GLY A 67 -15.85 -13.42 2.10
N TYR A 68 -15.55 -12.74 3.20
CA TYR A 68 -15.43 -11.28 3.23
C TYR A 68 -14.00 -10.82 2.94
N SER A 69 -13.86 -9.81 2.09
CA SER A 69 -12.62 -9.11 1.77
C SER A 69 -12.69 -7.66 2.27
N LEU A 70 -11.58 -6.92 2.12
CA LEU A 70 -11.52 -5.48 2.38
C LEU A 70 -12.68 -4.70 1.73
N PHE A 71 -13.13 -5.14 0.55
CA PHE A 71 -14.15 -4.43 -0.23
C PHE A 71 -15.58 -4.95 -0.03
N THR A 72 -15.74 -6.16 0.53
CA THR A 72 -17.07 -6.80 0.67
C THR A 72 -17.59 -6.76 2.10
N LEU A 73 -16.74 -6.63 3.11
CA LEU A 73 -17.18 -6.40 4.49
C LEU A 73 -17.66 -4.95 4.66
N PRO A 74 -18.96 -4.69 4.92
CA PRO A 74 -19.52 -3.32 4.83
C PRO A 74 -18.79 -2.29 5.70
N GLN A 75 -18.52 -2.62 6.97
CA GLN A 75 -17.83 -1.71 7.88
C GLN A 75 -16.43 -1.34 7.39
N VAL A 76 -15.63 -2.33 7.02
CA VAL A 76 -14.25 -2.13 6.58
C VAL A 76 -14.19 -1.43 5.22
N ARG A 77 -15.15 -1.75 4.34
CA ARG A 77 -15.32 -1.09 3.04
C ARG A 77 -15.58 0.41 3.23
N ASP A 78 -16.50 0.76 4.13
CA ASP A 78 -16.87 2.16 4.34
C ASP A 78 -15.70 2.94 4.96
N GLU A 79 -15.01 2.37 5.97
CA GLU A 79 -13.77 2.96 6.52
C GLU A 79 -12.68 3.15 5.46
N PHE A 80 -12.54 2.18 4.54
CA PHE A 80 -11.60 2.29 3.43
C PHE A 80 -11.96 3.43 2.48
N TRP A 81 -13.24 3.58 2.12
CA TRP A 81 -13.68 4.64 1.23
C TRP A 81 -13.52 6.03 1.84
N ASP A 82 -13.73 6.16 3.15
CA ASP A 82 -13.49 7.42 3.86
C ASP A 82 -12.00 7.77 3.85
N LEU A 83 -11.13 6.84 4.22
CA LEU A 83 -9.67 7.00 4.12
C LEU A 83 -9.25 7.37 2.69
N TYR A 84 -9.79 6.69 1.68
CA TYR A 84 -9.49 6.92 0.28
C TYR A 84 -9.86 8.34 -0.15
N LYS A 85 -11.09 8.78 0.13
CA LYS A 85 -11.59 10.10 -0.28
C LYS A 85 -10.83 11.24 0.42
N CYS A 86 -10.55 11.08 1.71
CA CYS A 86 -9.88 12.10 2.50
C CYS A 86 -8.40 12.25 2.14
N TYR A 87 -7.69 11.14 1.88
CA TYR A 87 -6.23 11.16 1.83
C TYR A 87 -5.63 10.69 0.51
N PHE A 88 -6.20 9.69 -0.15
CA PHE A 88 -5.59 9.05 -1.31
C PHE A 88 -6.08 9.63 -2.65
N HIS A 89 -7.35 10.03 -2.73
CA HIS A 89 -7.97 10.49 -3.96
C HIS A 89 -7.27 11.73 -4.56
N PRO A 90 -6.95 12.79 -3.78
CA PRO A 90 -6.25 13.95 -4.34
C PRO A 90 -4.86 13.62 -4.87
N ARG A 91 -4.17 12.65 -4.26
CA ARG A 91 -2.82 12.21 -4.62
C ARG A 91 -2.80 11.33 -5.86
N LEU A 92 -3.73 10.38 -5.93
CA LEU A 92 -3.95 9.58 -7.13
C LEU A 92 -4.11 10.44 -8.40
N LEU A 93 -4.80 11.58 -8.31
CA LEU A 93 -4.97 12.51 -9.43
C LEU A 93 -3.67 13.25 -9.80
N GLN A 94 -2.73 13.39 -8.86
CA GLN A 94 -1.41 14.01 -9.08
C GLN A 94 -0.37 13.01 -9.63
N VAL A 95 -0.76 11.75 -9.90
CA VAL A 95 0.07 10.67 -10.50
C VAL A 95 1.26 10.23 -9.61
N ASP A 96 1.34 10.72 -8.38
CA ASP A 96 2.38 10.35 -7.41
C ASP A 96 2.11 9.01 -6.71
N LEU A 97 0.86 8.54 -6.77
CA LEU A 97 0.36 7.40 -6.01
C LEU A 97 -0.17 6.28 -6.91
N ARG A 98 0.35 5.07 -6.74
CA ARG A 98 -0.12 3.84 -7.41
C ARG A 98 -0.92 3.00 -6.43
N ILE A 99 -1.98 2.34 -6.91
CA ILE A 99 -2.71 1.35 -6.12
C ILE A 99 -2.52 -0.03 -6.76
N CYS A 100 -2.10 -0.99 -5.94
CA CYS A 100 -1.91 -2.38 -6.30
C CYS A 100 -2.90 -3.25 -5.52
N LEU A 101 -3.41 -4.29 -6.17
CA LEU A 101 -4.26 -5.28 -5.53
C LEU A 101 -3.43 -6.56 -5.35
N TYR A 102 -3.30 -7.02 -4.11
CA TYR A 102 -2.66 -8.27 -3.77
C TYR A 102 -3.72 -9.35 -3.53
N GLY A 103 -3.46 -10.58 -4.00
CA GLY A 103 -4.36 -11.71 -3.84
C GLY A 103 -4.58 -12.47 -5.15
N PRO A 104 -5.34 -13.58 -5.12
CA PRO A 104 -5.57 -14.41 -6.29
C PRO A 104 -6.15 -13.58 -7.44
N VAL A 105 -5.50 -13.66 -8.59
CA VAL A 105 -6.03 -13.09 -9.83
C VAL A 105 -7.10 -14.05 -10.30
N PRO A 106 -8.37 -13.61 -10.48
CA PRO A 106 -9.38 -14.48 -11.05
C PRO A 106 -8.89 -14.92 -12.43
N ILE A 107 -8.61 -16.22 -12.57
CA ILE A 107 -8.26 -16.82 -13.85
C ILE A 107 -9.58 -16.82 -14.62
N SER A 108 -9.72 -15.92 -15.60
CA SER A 108 -10.85 -15.96 -16.53
C SER A 108 -10.82 -17.31 -17.25
N SER A 109 -11.81 -18.16 -16.99
CA SER A 109 -12.10 -19.36 -17.78
C SER A 109 -13.06 -19.00 -18.91
#